data_AF-A0A3N9USR1-F1
#
_entry.id   AF-A0A3N9USR1-F1
#
_cell.length_a   1.000
_cell.length_b   1.000
_cell.length_c   1.000
_cell.angle_alpha   90.00
_cell.angle_beta   90.00
_cell.angle_gamma   90.00
#
_symmetry.space_group_name_H-M   'P 1'
#
loop_
_entity.id
_entity.type
_entity.pdbx_description
1 polymer ?
#
loop_
_entity_poly.entity_id
_entity_poly.type
_entity_poly.pdbx_seq_one_letter_code
_entity_poly.pdbx_strand_id
1 'polypeptide(L)'
;MAALVAVLWRVGLLEGASREILQFASIFMSINVALCLFNLIPLAPLDGSGVLSGIVGEQGARALASVQAYGPIILMGLFMLSYISPRFNILGGLLSGGVNTVMRLLLGV
;
A
#
# COMPACT_ATOMS: atom_id res chain seq x y z
N MET A 1 -12.47 -2.11 -2.03
CA MET A 1 -12.90 -3.36 -1.36
C MET A 1 -12.60 -3.39 0.15
N ALA A 2 -11.38 -3.07 0.63
CA ALA A 2 -11.11 -2.95 2.08
C ALA A 2 -12.08 -2.03 2.83
N ALA A 3 -12.40 -0.87 2.26
CA ALA A 3 -13.33 0.08 2.88
C ALA A 3 -14.73 -0.51 3.11
N LEU A 4 -15.22 -1.39 2.23
CA LEU A 4 -16.51 -2.06 2.42
C LEU A 4 -16.48 -3.00 3.62
N VAL A 5 -15.43 -3.81 3.74
CA VAL A 5 -15.25 -4.73 4.88
C VAL A 5 -15.08 -3.96 6.19
N ALA A 6 -14.36 -2.83 6.17
CA ALA A 6 -14.23 -1.95 7.33
C ALA A 6 -15.57 -1.34 7.75
N VAL A 7 -16.41 -0.92 6.79
CA VAL A 7 -17.76 -0.42 7.09
C VAL A 7 -18.63 -1.53 7.68
N LEU A 8 -18.58 -2.75 7.14
CA LEU A 8 -19.31 -3.90 7.69
C LEU A 8 -18.89 -4.22 9.13
N TRP A 9 -17.58 -4.13 9.41
CA TRP A 9 -17.03 -4.25 10.77
C TRP A 9 -17.57 -3.17 11.70
N ARG A 10 -17.55 -1.90 11.26
CA ARG A 10 -17.90 -0.74 12.07
C ARG A 10 -19.40 -0.61 12.35
N VAL A 11 -20.24 -1.14 11.46
CA VAL A 11 -21.70 -1.20 11.64
C VAL A 11 -22.11 -2.35 12.59
N GLY A 12 -21.14 -3.12 13.09
CA GLY A 12 -21.41 -4.23 14.01
C GLY A 12 -21.98 -5.46 13.32
N LEU A 13 -21.98 -5.51 11.99
CA LEU A 13 -22.53 -6.65 11.24
C LEU A 13 -21.70 -7.94 11.42
N LEU A 14 -20.49 -7.80 11.96
CA LEU A 14 -19.59 -8.90 12.32
C LEU A 14 -19.60 -9.20 13.83
N GLU A 15 -20.43 -8.52 14.63
CA GLU A 15 -20.61 -8.81 16.05
C GLU A 15 -21.32 -10.16 16.20
N GLY A 16 -20.54 -11.22 16.45
CA GLY A 16 -21.02 -12.61 16.50
C GLY A 16 -20.35 -13.53 15.48
N ALA A 17 -19.51 -13.01 14.59
CA ALA A 17 -18.69 -13.83 13.71
C ALA A 17 -17.64 -14.62 14.49
N SER A 18 -17.27 -15.81 13.98
CA SER A 18 -16.24 -16.63 14.61
C SER A 18 -14.87 -15.95 14.54
N ARG A 19 -13.96 -16.32 15.46
CA ARG A 19 -12.62 -15.71 15.56
C ARG A 19 -11.83 -15.81 14.25
N GLU A 20 -12.05 -16.89 13.52
CA GLU A 20 -11.44 -17.22 12.24
C GLU A 20 -11.92 -16.26 11.14
N ILE A 21 -13.20 -15.93 11.12
CA ILE A 21 -13.78 -14.95 10.17
C ILE A 21 -13.23 -13.56 10.45
N LEU A 22 -13.12 -13.18 11.73
CA LEU A 22 -12.55 -11.90 12.13
C LEU A 22 -11.07 -11.80 11.75
N GLN A 23 -10.29 -12.87 11.96
CA GLN A 23 -8.89 -12.93 11.51
C GLN A 23 -8.78 -12.83 10.00
N PHE A 24 -9.60 -13.57 9.25
CA PHE A 24 -9.63 -13.51 7.80
C PHE A 24 -9.96 -12.09 7.30
N ALA A 25 -11.00 -11.46 7.86
CA ALA A 25 -11.38 -10.10 7.51
C ALA A 25 -10.25 -9.10 7.79
N SER A 26 -9.57 -9.24 8.93
CA SER A 26 -8.42 -8.39 9.28
C SER A 26 -7.26 -8.56 8.29
N ILE A 27 -6.92 -9.80 7.90
CA ILE A 27 -5.86 -10.09 6.91
C ILE A 27 -6.27 -9.57 5.53
N PHE A 28 -7.52 -9.78 5.14
CA PHE A 28 -8.04 -9.31 3.86
C PHE A 28 -7.96 -7.78 3.77
N MET A 29 -8.38 -7.07 4.82
CA MET A 29 -8.28 -5.61 4.90
C MET A 29 -6.82 -5.16 4.86
N SER A 30 -5.94 -5.79 5.65
CA SER A 30 -4.53 -5.39 5.70
C SER A 30 -3.82 -5.55 4.35
N ILE A 31 -4.08 -6.64 3.62
CA ILE A 31 -3.54 -6.85 2.27
C ILE A 31 -4.04 -5.78 1.30
N ASN A 32 -5.35 -5.51 1.28
CA ASN A 32 -5.92 -4.50 0.39
C ASN A 32 -5.40 -3.09 0.70
N VAL A 33 -5.26 -2.75 1.99
CA VAL A 33 -4.66 -1.47 2.42
C VAL A 33 -3.19 -1.40 2.03
N ALA A 34 -2.44 -2.49 2.24
CA ALA A 34 -1.03 -2.57 1.85
C ALA A 34 -0.85 -2.39 0.34
N LEU A 35 -1.68 -3.06 -0.48
CA LEU A 35 -1.67 -2.90 -1.94
C LEU A 35 -2.05 -1.48 -2.37
N CYS A 36 -3.04 -0.87 -1.70
CA CYS A 36 -3.40 0.52 -1.95
C CYS A 36 -2.22 1.47 -1.68
N LEU A 37 -1.59 1.36 -0.51
CA LEU A 37 -0.44 2.18 -0.15
C LEU A 37 0.78 1.91 -1.05
N PHE A 38 0.99 0.66 -1.46
CA PHE A 38 2.03 0.29 -2.42
C PHE A 38 1.79 0.96 -3.77
N ASN A 39 0.55 0.95 -4.29
CA ASN A 39 0.20 1.62 -5.54
C ASN A 39 0.28 3.14 -5.46
N LEU A 40 0.38 3.76 -4.28
CA LEU A 40 0.61 5.22 -4.16
C LEU A 40 2.08 5.61 -4.26
N ILE A 41 3.00 4.64 -4.27
CA ILE A 41 4.43 4.93 -4.40
C ILE A 41 4.70 5.46 -5.82
N PRO A 42 5.35 6.63 -5.98
CA PRO A 42 5.56 7.27 -7.26
C PRO A 42 6.70 6.63 -8.06
N LEU A 43 6.57 5.33 -8.36
CA LEU A 43 7.60 4.56 -9.03
C LEU A 43 6.98 3.50 -9.94
N ALA A 44 7.39 3.46 -11.20
CA ALA A 44 6.82 2.51 -12.17
C ALA A 44 7.17 1.05 -11.78
N PRO A 45 6.29 0.07 -12.05
CA PRO A 45 5.02 0.15 -12.79
C PRO A 45 3.81 0.48 -11.91
N LEU A 46 4.02 0.99 -10.69
CA LEU A 46 2.93 1.29 -9.75
C LEU A 46 2.11 2.50 -10.19
N ASP A 47 0.83 2.51 -9.85
CA ASP A 47 -0.13 3.52 -10.29
C ASP A 47 0.27 4.96 -9.88
N GLY A 48 1.00 5.10 -8.76
CA GLY A 48 1.49 6.38 -8.24
C GLY A 48 2.46 7.08 -9.18
N SER A 49 3.14 6.34 -10.07
CA SER A 49 3.97 6.94 -11.11
C SER A 49 3.14 7.71 -12.14
N GLY A 50 1.95 7.22 -12.48
CA GLY A 50 0.99 7.91 -13.35
C GLY A 50 0.38 9.13 -12.67
N VAL A 51 0.05 9.02 -11.37
CA VAL A 51 -0.41 10.15 -10.56
C VAL A 51 0.63 11.27 -10.53
N LEU A 52 1.90 10.93 -10.28
CA LEU A 52 2.98 11.90 -10.27
C LEU A 52 3.14 12.58 -11.64
N SER A 53 3.11 11.82 -12.73
CA SER A 53 3.16 12.36 -14.10
C SER A 53 2.01 13.34 -14.40
N GLY A 54 0.81 13.08 -13.88
CA GLY A 54 -0.33 13.99 -14.00
C GLY A 54 -0.14 15.30 -13.22
N ILE A 55 0.56 15.26 -12.07
CA ILE A 55 0.82 16.44 -11.23
C ILE A 55 1.92 17.33 -11.84
N VAL A 56 2.98 16.75 -12.40
CA VAL A 56 4.16 17.51 -12.89
C VAL A 56 3.97 18.11 -14.31
N GLY A 57 2.84 17.84 -14.97
CA GLY A 57 2.54 18.30 -16.32
C GLY A 57 3.39 17.64 -17.41
N GLU A 58 3.16 18.00 -18.68
CA GLU A 58 3.79 17.30 -19.82
C GLU A 58 5.32 17.35 -19.83
N GLN A 59 5.91 18.49 -19.46
CA GLN A 59 7.36 18.67 -19.47
C GLN A 59 8.02 17.81 -18.38
N GLY A 60 7.44 17.79 -17.17
CA GLY A 60 7.90 16.94 -16.08
C GLY A 60 7.68 15.45 -16.39
N ALA A 61 6.57 15.08 -17.02
CA ALA A 61 6.26 13.71 -17.40
C ALA A 61 7.29 13.15 -18.41
N ARG A 62 7.74 13.95 -19.38
CA ARG A 62 8.81 13.55 -20.31
C ARG A 62 10.14 13.28 -19.60
N ALA A 63 10.49 14.12 -18.62
CA ALA A 63 11.67 13.89 -17.79
C ALA A 63 11.52 12.63 -16.91
N LEU A 64 10.31 12.38 -16.39
CA LEU A 64 10.01 11.19 -15.58
C LEU A 64 10.00 9.90 -16.39
N ALA A 65 9.62 9.94 -17.67
CA ALA A 65 9.52 8.76 -18.53
C ALA A 65 10.84 7.98 -18.63
N SER A 66 11.98 8.68 -18.64
CA SER A 66 13.30 8.05 -18.63
C SER A 66 13.58 7.29 -17.33
N VAL A 67 13.13 7.83 -16.19
CA VAL A 67 13.25 7.20 -14.86
C VAL A 67 12.26 6.04 -14.71
N GLN A 68 11.05 6.15 -15.28
CA GLN A 68 10.03 5.10 -15.23
C GLN A 68 10.51 3.79 -15.87
N ALA A 69 11.36 3.86 -16.90
CA ALA A 69 11.95 2.67 -17.53
C ALA A 69 12.79 1.82 -16.54
N TYR A 70 13.41 2.46 -15.55
CA TYR A 70 14.18 1.78 -14.49
C TYR A 70 13.32 1.38 -13.28
N GLY A 71 12.05 1.80 -13.22
CA GLY A 71 11.15 1.58 -12.09
C GLY A 71 11.12 0.13 -11.59
N PRO A 72 10.88 -0.88 -12.46
CA PRO A 72 10.87 -2.28 -12.04
C PRO A 72 12.18 -2.74 -11.39
N ILE A 73 13.32 -2.29 -11.93
CA ILE A 73 14.66 -2.62 -11.42
C ILE A 73 14.87 -1.96 -10.05
N ILE A 74 14.44 -0.70 -9.89
CA ILE A 74 14.51 0.02 -8.62
C ILE A 74 13.66 -0.66 -7.55
N LEU A 75 12.41 -1.08 -7.87
CA LEU A 75 11.57 -1.86 -6.93
C LEU A 75 12.24 -3.15 -6.52
N MET A 76 12.78 -3.89 -7.48
CA MET A 76 13.48 -5.14 -7.20
C MET A 76 14.68 -4.90 -6.27
N GLY A 77 15.46 -3.85 -6.52
CA GLY A 77 16.56 -3.43 -5.65
C GLY A 77 16.10 -3.09 -4.24
N LEU A 78 14.97 -2.38 -4.09
CA LEU A 78 14.37 -2.07 -2.79
C LEU A 78 13.93 -3.33 -2.02
N PHE A 79 13.34 -4.31 -2.70
CA PHE A 79 12.97 -5.58 -2.09
C PHE A 79 14.20 -6.40 -1.70
N MET A 80 15.21 -6.49 -2.57
CA MET A 80 16.47 -7.19 -2.30
C MET A 80 17.21 -6.56 -1.11
N LEU A 81 17.28 -5.23 -1.05
CA LEU A 81 17.90 -4.52 0.06
C LEU A 81 17.17 -4.77 1.38
N SER A 82 15.84 -4.77 1.33
CA SER A 82 15.00 -5.08 2.49
C SER A 82 15.17 -6.53 2.98
N TYR A 83 15.42 -7.47 2.06
CA TYR A 83 15.69 -8.87 2.37
C TYR A 83 17.08 -9.06 3.00
N ILE A 84 18.11 -8.41 2.44
CA ILE A 84 19.50 -8.54 2.91
C ILE A 84 19.70 -7.83 4.26
N SER A 85 19.07 -6.67 4.44
CA SER A 85 19.17 -5.90 5.68
C SER A 85 17.80 -5.44 6.16
N PRO A 86 17.17 -6.17 7.10
CA PRO A 86 15.88 -5.80 7.67
C PRO A 86 15.89 -4.42 8.33
N ARG A 87 17.06 -3.92 8.75
CA ARG A 87 17.22 -2.57 9.33
C ARG A 87 17.08 -1.45 8.30
N PHE A 88 17.35 -1.73 7.02
CA PHE A 88 17.17 -0.79 5.90
C PHE A 88 15.89 -1.04 5.11
N ASN A 89 14.92 -1.78 5.67
CA ASN A 89 13.61 -2.00 5.08
C ASN A 89 12.73 -0.73 5.14
N ILE A 90 13.15 0.32 4.43
CA ILE A 90 12.45 1.62 4.36
C ILE A 90 11.04 1.42 3.79
N LEU A 91 10.93 0.60 2.73
CA LEU A 91 9.66 0.29 2.08
C LEU A 91 8.69 -0.40 3.05
N GLY A 92 9.13 -1.45 3.71
CA GLY A 92 8.31 -2.20 4.67
C GLY A 92 8.02 -1.40 5.94
N GLY A 93 8.95 -0.57 6.42
CA GLY A 93 8.72 0.33 7.56
C GLY A 93 7.65 1.38 7.25
N LEU A 94 7.75 2.04 6.09
CA LEU A 94 6.77 3.02 5.63
C LEU A 94 5.40 2.37 5.39
N LEU A 95 5.37 1.23 4.68
CA LEU A 95 4.13 0.50 4.41
C LEU A 95 3.49 -0.03 5.69
N SER A 96 4.23 -0.67 6.58
CA SER A 96 3.67 -1.20 7.83
C SER A 96 3.15 -0.09 8.75
N GLY A 97 3.87 1.03 8.86
CA GLY A 97 3.40 2.22 9.58
C GLY A 97 2.12 2.80 8.99
N GLY A 98 2.08 2.94 7.66
CA GLY A 98 0.90 3.41 6.93
C GLY A 98 -0.30 2.47 7.07
N VAL A 99 -0.10 1.16 6.87
CA VAL A 99 -1.12 0.13 7.03
C VAL A 99 -1.69 0.17 8.43
N ASN A 100 -0.85 0.20 9.46
CA ASN A 100 -1.31 0.25 10.85
C ASN A 100 -2.13 1.51 11.13
N THR A 101 -1.72 2.66 10.61
CA THR A 101 -2.46 3.93 10.78
C THR A 101 -3.83 3.87 10.10
N VAL A 102 -3.88 3.38 8.86
CA VAL A 102 -5.14 3.24 8.11
C VAL A 102 -6.04 2.18 8.74
N MET A 103 -5.50 1.03 9.15
CA MET A 103 -6.26 -0.02 9.81
C MET A 103 -6.86 0.46 11.14
N ARG A 104 -6.11 1.23 11.94
CA ARG A 104 -6.63 1.89 13.16
C ARG A 104 -7.80 2.81 12.85
N LEU A 105 -7.65 3.66 11.83
CA LEU A 105 -8.70 4.57 11.39
C LEU A 105 -9.95 3.83 10.88
N LEU A 106 -9.75 2.75 10.13
CA LEU A 106 -10.83 1.92 9.57
C LEU A 106 -11.56 1.12 10.66
N LEU A 107 -10.84 0.52 11.60
CA LEU A 107 -11.37 -0.26 12.71
C LEU A 107 -11.90 0.61 13.85
N GLY A 108 -11.56 1.90 13.87
CA GLY A 108 -12.00 2.85 14.90
C GLY A 108 -11.32 2.65 16.26
N VAL A 109 -10.06 2.18 16.26
CA VAL A 109 -9.23 1.92 17.46
C VAL A 109 -8.01 2.82 17.47
#